data_AF-A0A8H4X9Q2-F1
#
_entry.id   AF-A0A8H4X9Q2-F1
#
_cell.length_a   1.000
_cell.length_b   1.000
_cell.length_c   1.000
_cell.angle_alpha   90.00
_cell.angle_beta   90.00
_cell.angle_gamma   90.00
#
_symmetry.space_group_name_H-M   'P 1'
#
loop_
_entity.id
_entity.type
_entity.pdbx_description
1 polymer ?
#
loop_
_entity_poly.entity_id
_entity_poly.type
_entity_poly.pdbx_seq_one_letter_code
_entity_poly.pdbx_strand_id
1 'polypeptide(L)'
;MFKQRSHDTHHGTHLPQIENDQGRYTIALLGDSLFERFKTTGENLSTNKNDKILNLGVGGDKIQNVQYRIDQGLLKSMKQHQQNIKLMYVHMGSNNLKKKGLRNEDAESYDTLIKEVRAEYPDIPIIITALFIQRGLGVDIIEEGNKALQKIADAHQCEFLPFGADQTGIMSDDNVHLNEFGYTEWNAILESDMKSRQMNISVVGERKGSGARFAIMYLLKVDS
;
A
#
# COMPACT_ATOMS: atom_id res chain seq x y z
N MET A 1 6.21 -11.85 -14.58
CA MET A 1 6.29 -13.33 -14.38
C MET A 1 4.88 -13.89 -14.27
N PHE A 2 4.51 -14.80 -15.17
CA PHE A 2 3.21 -15.47 -15.11
C PHE A 2 3.08 -16.35 -13.87
N LYS A 3 1.89 -16.34 -13.27
CA LYS A 3 1.46 -17.24 -12.21
C LYS A 3 -0.05 -17.42 -12.35
N GLN A 4 -0.52 -18.66 -12.44
CA GLN A 4 -1.92 -18.97 -12.74
C GLN A 4 -2.88 -18.23 -11.80
N ARG A 5 -2.65 -18.30 -10.48
CA ARG A 5 -3.46 -17.57 -9.50
C ARG A 5 -3.50 -16.05 -9.76
N SER A 6 -2.36 -15.43 -10.08
CA SER A 6 -2.30 -13.99 -10.37
C SER A 6 -3.07 -13.63 -11.62
N HIS A 7 -3.00 -14.48 -12.65
CA HIS A 7 -3.76 -14.35 -13.88
C HIS A 7 -5.26 -14.50 -13.62
N ASP A 8 -5.67 -15.58 -12.95
CA ASP A 8 -7.07 -15.88 -12.65
C ASP A 8 -7.71 -14.81 -11.78
N THR A 9 -7.04 -14.35 -10.72
CA THR A 9 -7.56 -13.27 -9.88
C THR A 9 -7.61 -11.94 -10.64
N HIS A 10 -6.64 -11.65 -11.52
CA HIS A 10 -6.68 -10.45 -12.34
C HIS A 10 -7.89 -10.43 -13.28
N HIS A 11 -8.06 -11.47 -14.10
CA HIS A 11 -9.12 -11.53 -15.12
C HIS A 11 -10.50 -11.90 -14.56
N GLY A 12 -10.54 -12.78 -13.55
CA GLY A 12 -11.79 -13.30 -12.98
C GLY A 12 -12.32 -12.52 -11.79
N THR A 13 -11.54 -11.61 -11.19
CA THR A 13 -11.96 -10.86 -10.00
C THR A 13 -11.68 -9.37 -10.12
N HIS A 14 -10.42 -8.96 -10.26
CA HIS A 14 -10.05 -7.55 -10.19
C HIS A 14 -10.56 -6.73 -11.38
N LEU A 15 -10.38 -7.19 -12.61
CA LEU A 15 -10.91 -6.48 -13.79
C LEU A 15 -12.45 -6.34 -13.74
N PRO A 16 -13.23 -7.42 -13.55
CA PRO A 16 -14.67 -7.30 -13.41
C PRO A 16 -15.09 -6.35 -12.28
N GLN A 17 -14.41 -6.39 -11.12
CA GLN A 17 -14.71 -5.47 -10.01
C GLN A 17 -14.45 -4.00 -10.41
N ILE A 18 -13.31 -3.72 -11.03
CA ILE A 18 -12.95 -2.38 -11.52
C ILE A 18 -13.98 -1.87 -12.54
N GLU A 19 -14.40 -2.72 -13.47
CA GLU A 19 -15.27 -2.35 -14.58
C GLU A 19 -16.74 -2.20 -14.17
N ASN A 20 -17.21 -3.02 -13.23
CA ASN A 20 -18.61 -3.02 -12.77
C ASN A 20 -18.88 -1.93 -11.72
N ASP A 21 -17.93 -1.65 -10.83
CA ASP A 21 -18.08 -0.65 -9.77
C ASP A 21 -17.55 0.74 -10.19
N GLN A 22 -17.89 1.22 -11.39
CA GLN A 22 -17.28 2.43 -11.97
C GLN A 22 -17.30 3.64 -11.04
N GLY A 23 -16.15 4.27 -10.86
CA GLY A 23 -15.96 5.46 -10.02
C GLY A 23 -16.26 5.26 -8.53
N ARG A 24 -16.51 4.03 -8.07
CA ARG A 24 -16.87 3.74 -6.68
C ARG A 24 -15.74 4.03 -5.71
N TYR A 25 -14.51 3.73 -6.12
CA TYR A 25 -13.37 3.66 -5.21
C TYR A 25 -12.59 4.98 -5.19
N THR A 26 -12.12 5.36 -4.00
CA THR A 26 -11.26 6.53 -3.80
C THR A 26 -9.85 6.16 -3.32
N ILE A 27 -9.66 4.94 -2.84
CA ILE A 27 -8.37 4.43 -2.37
C ILE A 27 -8.13 3.06 -3.01
N ALA A 28 -6.91 2.81 -3.47
CA ALA A 28 -6.51 1.49 -3.97
C ALA A 28 -5.43 0.86 -3.06
N LEU A 29 -5.56 -0.44 -2.80
CA LEU A 29 -4.53 -1.26 -2.15
C LEU A 29 -3.95 -2.21 -3.20
N LEU A 30 -2.73 -1.97 -3.66
CA LEU A 30 -2.04 -2.79 -4.65
C LEU A 30 -0.98 -3.65 -3.96
N GLY A 31 -1.08 -4.98 -4.06
CA GLY A 31 -0.13 -5.81 -3.34
C GLY A 31 -0.26 -7.31 -3.44
N ASP A 32 0.30 -7.96 -2.43
CA ASP A 32 0.37 -9.40 -2.25
C ASP A 32 -0.71 -9.95 -1.28
N SER A 33 -0.43 -11.09 -0.65
CA SER A 33 -1.32 -11.74 0.31
C SER A 33 -1.69 -10.88 1.50
N LEU A 34 -0.84 -9.94 1.94
CA LEU A 34 -1.12 -9.19 3.16
C LEU A 34 -2.24 -8.18 2.93
N PHE A 35 -2.30 -7.54 1.77
CA PHE A 35 -3.51 -6.80 1.41
C PHE A 35 -4.69 -7.73 1.14
N GLU A 36 -4.50 -8.85 0.42
CA GLU A 36 -5.62 -9.77 0.14
C GLU A 36 -6.35 -10.21 1.42
N ARG A 37 -5.59 -10.51 2.48
CA ARG A 37 -6.12 -11.06 3.75
C ARG A 37 -6.84 -10.05 4.63
N PHE A 38 -6.92 -8.78 4.26
CA PHE A 38 -7.98 -7.90 4.80
C PHE A 38 -9.39 -8.45 4.48
N LYS A 39 -9.56 -9.20 3.38
CA LYS A 39 -10.83 -9.85 3.03
C LYS A 39 -11.17 -11.05 3.91
N THR A 40 -10.23 -11.53 4.72
CA THR A 40 -10.39 -12.70 5.59
C THR A 40 -10.01 -12.39 7.03
N THR A 41 -8.73 -12.46 7.40
CA THR A 41 -8.27 -12.20 8.77
C THR A 41 -8.60 -10.78 9.25
N GLY A 42 -8.58 -9.80 8.33
CA GLY A 42 -8.97 -8.42 8.61
C GLY A 42 -10.43 -8.07 8.27
N GLU A 43 -11.33 -9.06 8.09
CA GLU A 43 -12.65 -8.84 7.49
C GLU A 43 -13.53 -7.79 8.21
N ASN A 44 -13.32 -7.65 9.52
CA ASN A 44 -14.09 -6.78 10.40
C ASN A 44 -13.44 -5.40 10.62
N LEU A 45 -12.28 -5.18 10.03
CA LEU A 45 -11.53 -3.92 10.14
C LEU A 45 -12.03 -2.90 9.11
N SER A 46 -11.85 -1.61 9.42
CA SER A 46 -12.36 -0.53 8.57
C SER A 46 -11.77 -0.57 7.16
N THR A 47 -10.51 -0.99 7.00
CA THR A 47 -9.86 -1.15 5.69
C THR A 47 -10.65 -2.10 4.78
N ASN A 48 -11.31 -3.12 5.34
CA ASN A 48 -12.15 -4.04 4.57
C ASN A 48 -13.64 -3.62 4.52
N LYS A 49 -14.16 -2.99 5.58
CA LYS A 49 -15.56 -2.53 5.64
C LYS A 49 -15.82 -1.27 4.82
N ASN A 50 -14.78 -0.49 4.52
CA ASN A 50 -14.90 0.74 3.75
C ASN A 50 -15.14 0.44 2.27
N ASP A 51 -16.35 0.72 1.80
CA ASP A 51 -16.80 0.46 0.43
C ASP A 51 -16.13 1.33 -0.64
N LYS A 52 -15.28 2.29 -0.23
CA LYS A 52 -14.46 3.15 -1.10
C LYS A 52 -13.02 2.65 -1.28
N ILE A 53 -12.64 1.55 -0.63
CA ILE A 53 -11.32 0.95 -0.75
C ILE A 53 -11.37 -0.22 -1.75
N LEU A 54 -10.59 -0.11 -2.83
CA LEU A 54 -10.39 -1.16 -3.81
C LEU A 54 -9.18 -2.02 -3.41
N ASN A 55 -9.42 -3.25 -2.95
CA ASN A 55 -8.36 -4.17 -2.54
C ASN A 55 -7.94 -5.11 -3.68
N LEU A 56 -6.74 -4.85 -4.22
CA LEU A 56 -6.11 -5.56 -5.34
C LEU A 56 -4.92 -6.44 -4.90
N GLY A 57 -4.96 -6.91 -3.66
CA GLY A 57 -4.02 -7.90 -3.14
C GLY A 57 -4.21 -9.28 -3.76
N VAL A 58 -3.11 -9.99 -4.03
CA VAL A 58 -3.16 -11.38 -4.51
C VAL A 58 -2.15 -12.27 -3.77
N GLY A 59 -2.64 -13.40 -3.29
CA GLY A 59 -1.92 -14.34 -2.45
C GLY A 59 -0.66 -14.90 -3.10
N GLY A 60 0.47 -14.66 -2.43
CA GLY A 60 1.78 -15.13 -2.84
C GLY A 60 2.34 -14.44 -4.09
N ASP A 61 1.79 -13.29 -4.50
CA ASP A 61 2.41 -12.48 -5.54
C ASP A 61 3.79 -12.02 -5.09
N LYS A 62 4.78 -12.23 -5.94
CA LYS A 62 6.03 -11.49 -5.92
C LYS A 62 5.87 -10.19 -6.70
N ILE A 63 6.87 -9.31 -6.59
CA ILE A 63 6.96 -8.06 -7.37
C ILE A 63 6.69 -8.32 -8.87
N GLN A 64 7.32 -9.35 -9.43
CA GLN A 64 7.19 -9.69 -10.85
C GLN A 64 5.79 -10.23 -11.23
N ASN A 65 5.01 -10.73 -10.26
CA ASN A 65 3.64 -11.16 -10.50
C ASN A 65 2.69 -9.96 -10.49
N VAL A 66 2.93 -8.98 -9.61
CA VAL A 66 2.20 -7.70 -9.65
C VAL A 66 2.50 -6.97 -10.95
N GLN A 67 3.78 -6.88 -11.35
CA GLN A 67 4.17 -6.32 -12.64
C GLN A 67 3.43 -7.01 -13.80
N TYR A 68 3.35 -8.34 -13.78
CA TYR A 68 2.59 -9.07 -14.79
C TYR A 68 1.12 -8.61 -14.86
N ARG A 69 0.44 -8.40 -13.72
CA ARG A 69 -0.94 -7.88 -13.72
C ARG A 69 -1.03 -6.46 -14.27
N ILE A 70 -0.02 -5.62 -14.02
CA ILE A 70 0.09 -4.28 -14.60
C ILE A 70 0.25 -4.39 -16.13
N ASP A 71 1.12 -5.27 -16.62
CA ASP A 71 1.33 -5.54 -18.04
C ASP A 71 0.05 -6.04 -18.73
N GLN A 72 -0.81 -6.77 -18.00
CA GLN A 72 -2.13 -7.20 -18.49
C GLN A 72 -3.19 -6.07 -18.50
N GLY A 73 -2.83 -4.85 -18.09
CA GLY A 73 -3.69 -3.67 -18.17
C GLY A 73 -4.38 -3.27 -16.87
N LEU A 74 -3.96 -3.82 -15.70
CA LEU A 74 -4.59 -3.49 -14.41
C LEU A 74 -4.68 -1.98 -14.16
N LEU A 75 -3.55 -1.26 -14.27
CA LEU A 75 -3.53 0.18 -13.99
C LEU A 75 -4.33 1.00 -15.01
N LYS A 76 -4.30 0.59 -16.28
CA LYS A 76 -5.04 1.23 -17.37
C LYS A 76 -6.55 1.07 -17.15
N SER A 77 -7.01 -0.14 -16.82
CA SER A 77 -8.42 -0.40 -16.50
C SER A 77 -8.85 0.41 -15.27
N MET A 78 -8.04 0.42 -14.20
CA MET A 78 -8.31 1.26 -13.04
C MET A 78 -8.43 2.74 -13.42
N LYS A 79 -7.53 3.29 -14.23
CA LYS A 79 -7.57 4.71 -14.61
C LYS A 79 -8.80 5.04 -15.46
N GLN A 80 -9.16 4.11 -16.34
CA GLN A 80 -10.33 4.24 -17.21
C GLN A 80 -11.64 4.18 -16.44
N HIS A 81 -11.76 3.31 -15.43
CA HIS A 81 -13.04 3.02 -14.77
C HIS A 81 -13.15 3.57 -13.34
N GLN A 82 -12.06 4.00 -12.72
CA GLN A 82 -11.99 4.45 -11.32
C GLN A 82 -11.32 5.84 -11.22
N GLN A 83 -11.89 6.85 -11.90
CA GLN A 83 -11.31 8.19 -11.95
C GLN A 83 -11.31 8.91 -10.58
N ASN A 84 -12.03 8.36 -9.60
CA ASN A 84 -12.13 8.91 -8.25
C ASN A 84 -11.01 8.45 -7.30
N ILE A 85 -10.09 7.59 -7.76
CA ILE A 85 -8.92 7.19 -6.98
C ILE A 85 -8.08 8.44 -6.68
N LYS A 86 -7.83 8.68 -5.40
CA LYS A 86 -7.09 9.82 -4.85
C LYS A 86 -5.91 9.41 -3.99
N LEU A 87 -5.74 8.11 -3.73
CA LEU A 87 -4.69 7.57 -2.88
C LEU A 87 -4.43 6.11 -3.26
N MET A 88 -3.17 5.71 -3.32
CA MET A 88 -2.80 4.31 -3.52
C MET A 88 -1.80 3.87 -2.47
N TYR A 89 -2.05 2.71 -1.84
CA TYR A 89 -1.08 2.01 -1.02
C TYR A 89 -0.51 0.83 -1.78
N VAL A 90 0.79 0.62 -1.62
CA VAL A 90 1.55 -0.46 -2.24
C VAL A 90 2.18 -1.31 -1.13
N HIS A 91 1.91 -2.62 -1.17
CA HIS A 91 2.52 -3.60 -0.26
C HIS A 91 2.87 -4.88 -1.01
N MET A 92 4.17 -5.08 -1.27
CA MET A 92 4.67 -6.31 -1.88
C MET A 92 6.18 -6.43 -1.64
N GLY A 93 6.73 -7.61 -1.92
CA GLY A 93 8.17 -7.88 -1.79
C GLY A 93 8.50 -8.85 -0.65
N SER A 94 7.55 -9.08 0.27
CA SER A 94 7.63 -10.12 1.30
C SER A 94 7.98 -11.51 0.72
N ASN A 95 7.39 -11.84 -0.43
CA ASN A 95 7.59 -13.09 -1.16
C ASN A 95 8.93 -13.15 -1.94
N ASN A 96 9.60 -12.01 -2.11
CA ASN A 96 10.93 -11.91 -2.74
C ASN A 96 12.06 -12.04 -1.71
N LEU A 97 11.80 -11.70 -0.45
CA LEU A 97 12.80 -11.77 0.62
C LEU A 97 13.37 -13.18 0.81
N LYS A 98 14.70 -13.21 1.00
CA LYS A 98 15.50 -14.39 1.33
C LYS A 98 16.38 -14.09 2.55
N LYS A 99 17.14 -15.08 3.01
CA LYS A 99 18.11 -14.93 4.12
C LYS A 99 19.22 -13.89 3.87
N LYS A 100 19.37 -13.39 2.64
CA LYS A 100 20.33 -12.33 2.27
C LYS A 100 19.61 -11.01 1.94
N GLY A 101 18.34 -10.87 2.33
CA GLY A 101 17.55 -9.68 2.03
C GLY A 101 16.88 -9.71 0.67
N LEU A 102 16.45 -8.52 0.25
CA LEU A 102 15.94 -8.25 -1.08
C LEU A 102 17.14 -8.18 -2.03
N ARG A 103 17.14 -9.00 -3.08
CA ARG A 103 18.23 -8.99 -4.06
C ARG A 103 18.16 -7.73 -4.91
N ASN A 104 19.30 -7.28 -5.44
CA ASN A 104 19.35 -6.11 -6.33
C ASN A 104 18.35 -6.22 -7.49
N GLU A 105 18.26 -7.38 -8.15
CA GLU A 105 17.30 -7.61 -9.25
C GLU A 105 15.83 -7.46 -8.80
N ASP A 106 15.51 -7.83 -7.54
CA ASP A 106 14.17 -7.69 -6.99
C ASP A 106 13.89 -6.21 -6.65
N ALA A 107 14.89 -5.47 -6.15
CA ALA A 107 14.79 -4.04 -5.91
C ALA A 107 14.65 -3.23 -7.22
N GLU A 108 15.41 -3.58 -8.26
CA GLU A 108 15.29 -2.99 -9.61
C GLU A 108 13.93 -3.30 -10.24
N SER A 109 13.41 -4.53 -10.03
CA SER A 109 12.05 -4.88 -10.45
C SER A 109 11.00 -4.03 -9.73
N TYR A 110 11.21 -3.76 -8.43
CA TYR A 110 10.31 -2.92 -7.64
C TYR A 110 10.37 -1.46 -8.12
N ASP A 111 11.57 -0.94 -8.37
CA ASP A 111 11.79 0.42 -8.88
C ASP A 111 11.06 0.63 -10.22
N THR A 112 11.22 -0.32 -11.15
CA THR A 112 10.52 -0.29 -12.45
C THR A 112 9.00 -0.29 -12.27
N LEU A 113 8.48 -1.13 -11.38
CA LEU A 113 7.04 -1.19 -11.09
C LEU A 113 6.53 0.15 -10.54
N ILE A 114 7.22 0.73 -9.55
CA ILE A 114 6.80 2.00 -8.96
C ILE A 114 6.88 3.14 -9.95
N LYS A 115 7.91 3.16 -10.81
CA LYS A 115 8.02 4.11 -11.91
C LYS A 115 6.79 4.06 -12.82
N GLU A 116 6.32 2.86 -13.17
CA GLU A 116 5.13 2.69 -14.01
C GLU A 116 3.84 3.12 -13.28
N VAL A 117 3.68 2.73 -12.01
CA VAL A 117 2.54 3.19 -11.19
C VAL A 117 2.49 4.71 -11.11
N ARG A 118 3.64 5.36 -10.84
CA ARG A 118 3.75 6.83 -10.78
C ARG A 118 3.47 7.47 -12.15
N ALA A 119 3.94 6.89 -13.25
CA ALA A 119 3.67 7.41 -14.59
C ALA A 119 2.17 7.34 -14.95
N GLU A 120 1.48 6.28 -14.54
CA GLU A 120 0.04 6.13 -14.79
C GLU A 120 -0.80 7.03 -13.87
N TYR A 121 -0.35 7.25 -12.63
CA TYR A 121 -0.99 8.07 -11.59
C TYR A 121 -0.07 9.19 -11.07
N PRO A 122 0.17 10.25 -11.88
CA PRO A 122 1.11 11.31 -11.50
C PRO A 122 0.63 12.17 -10.33
N ASP A 123 -0.69 12.35 -10.19
CA ASP A 123 -1.25 13.41 -9.34
C ASP A 123 -1.77 12.93 -7.98
N ILE A 124 -1.71 11.63 -7.69
CA ILE A 124 -2.17 11.08 -6.41
C ILE A 124 -0.98 10.71 -5.51
N PRO A 125 -1.13 10.78 -4.18
CA PRO A 125 -0.17 10.16 -3.28
C PRO A 125 -0.12 8.64 -3.50
N ILE A 126 1.11 8.12 -3.59
CA ILE A 126 1.42 6.69 -3.67
C ILE A 126 2.27 6.37 -2.45
N ILE A 127 1.80 5.44 -1.63
CA ILE A 127 2.38 5.13 -0.32
C ILE A 127 2.89 3.70 -0.33
N ILE A 128 4.20 3.52 -0.21
CA ILE A 128 4.83 2.20 -0.04
C ILE A 128 4.85 1.88 1.44
N THR A 129 4.21 0.78 1.82
CA THR A 129 4.15 0.35 3.22
C THR A 129 5.33 -0.57 3.55
N ALA A 130 5.81 -0.50 4.80
CA ALA A 130 6.91 -1.32 5.27
C ALA A 130 6.58 -2.83 5.22
N LEU A 131 7.60 -3.63 4.91
CA LEU A 131 7.63 -5.07 5.11
C LEU A 131 7.73 -5.39 6.60
N PHE A 132 7.03 -6.44 7.01
CA PHE A 132 7.01 -6.91 8.39
C PHE A 132 8.12 -7.92 8.69
N ILE A 133 8.50 -8.01 9.96
CA ILE A 133 9.41 -9.01 10.52
C ILE A 133 8.69 -10.37 10.49
N GLN A 134 9.11 -11.23 9.56
CA GLN A 134 8.43 -12.47 9.25
C GLN A 134 9.42 -13.55 8.81
N ARG A 135 8.93 -14.79 8.69
CA ARG A 135 9.57 -15.96 8.10
C ARG A 135 10.86 -16.37 8.81
N GLY A 136 11.01 -15.95 10.06
CA GLY A 136 12.23 -16.13 10.85
C GLY A 136 13.45 -15.45 10.24
N LEU A 137 13.25 -14.43 9.40
CA LEU A 137 14.34 -13.60 8.88
C LEU A 137 14.84 -12.66 9.98
N GLY A 138 16.14 -12.35 9.93
CA GLY A 138 16.74 -11.35 10.82
C GLY A 138 16.08 -9.99 10.66
N VAL A 139 15.98 -9.24 11.76
CA VAL A 139 15.40 -7.89 11.76
C VAL A 139 16.18 -6.96 10.83
N ASP A 140 17.51 -7.07 10.85
CA ASP A 140 18.44 -6.37 9.97
C ASP A 140 18.13 -6.61 8.48
N ILE A 141 17.83 -7.85 8.10
CA ILE A 141 17.48 -8.23 6.73
C ILE A 141 16.21 -7.52 6.26
N ILE A 142 15.19 -7.44 7.13
CA ILE A 142 13.91 -6.80 6.81
C ILE A 142 14.09 -5.28 6.77
N GLU A 143 14.82 -4.71 7.72
CA GLU A 143 15.13 -3.28 7.76
C GLU A 143 15.94 -2.83 6.55
N GLU A 144 16.91 -3.61 6.07
CA GLU A 144 17.63 -3.34 4.83
C GLU A 144 16.69 -3.34 3.62
N GLY A 145 15.75 -4.30 3.56
CA GLY A 145 14.69 -4.33 2.55
C GLY A 145 13.83 -3.06 2.60
N ASN A 146 13.38 -2.66 3.80
CA ASN A 146 12.60 -1.45 4.01
C ASN A 146 13.36 -0.17 3.63
N LYS A 147 14.66 -0.08 3.95
CA LYS A 147 15.52 1.03 3.52
C LYS A 147 15.63 1.11 1.99
N ALA A 148 15.71 -0.04 1.30
CA ALA A 148 15.69 -0.06 -0.16
C ALA A 148 14.34 0.43 -0.71
N LEU A 149 13.22 -0.03 -0.14
CA LEU A 149 11.88 0.43 -0.55
C LEU A 149 11.67 1.92 -0.27
N GLN A 150 12.17 2.44 0.85
CA GLN A 150 12.11 3.87 1.16
C GLN A 150 12.88 4.70 0.14
N LYS A 151 14.10 4.29 -0.23
CA LYS A 151 14.88 4.98 -1.27
C LYS A 151 14.16 5.00 -2.62
N ILE A 152 13.49 3.90 -2.98
CA ILE A 152 12.68 3.83 -4.20
C ILE A 152 11.47 4.77 -4.09
N ALA A 153 10.82 4.83 -2.91
CA ALA A 153 9.73 5.76 -2.68
C ALA A 153 10.18 7.21 -2.93
N ASP A 154 11.30 7.62 -2.31
CA ASP A 154 11.87 8.95 -2.44
C ASP A 154 12.22 9.28 -3.90
N ALA A 155 12.80 8.32 -4.64
CA ALA A 155 13.21 8.50 -6.04
C ALA A 155 12.04 8.78 -7.00
N HIS A 156 10.83 8.29 -6.68
CA HIS A 156 9.62 8.44 -7.52
C HIS A 156 8.57 9.37 -6.92
N GLN A 157 8.97 10.23 -5.97
CA GLN A 157 8.08 11.17 -5.28
C GLN A 157 6.88 10.46 -4.63
N CYS A 158 7.11 9.24 -4.16
CA CYS A 158 6.18 8.46 -3.35
C CYS A 158 6.55 8.65 -1.87
N GLU A 159 5.68 8.19 -0.98
CA GLU A 159 5.93 8.23 0.46
C GLU A 159 6.14 6.82 1.00
N PHE A 160 6.89 6.70 2.09
CA PHE A 160 7.09 5.44 2.79
C PHE A 160 6.39 5.45 4.15
N LEU A 161 5.52 4.46 4.38
CA LEU A 161 4.77 4.33 5.63
C LEU A 161 5.36 3.20 6.48
N PRO A 162 6.08 3.52 7.58
CA PRO A 162 6.60 2.51 8.49
C PRO A 162 5.45 1.83 9.26
N PHE A 163 5.66 0.59 9.67
CA PHE A 163 4.77 -0.09 10.62
C PHE A 163 5.07 0.36 12.07
N GLY A 164 6.36 0.41 12.43
CA GLY A 164 6.81 0.64 13.80
C GLY A 164 7.94 -0.32 14.17
N ALA A 165 8.64 0.00 15.26
CA ALA A 165 9.77 -0.80 15.75
C ALA A 165 9.32 -2.07 16.47
N ASP A 166 8.24 -2.00 17.25
CA ASP A 166 7.69 -3.18 17.93
C ASP A 166 6.73 -3.94 17.01
N GLN A 167 7.09 -5.17 16.67
CA GLN A 167 6.30 -6.10 15.87
C GLN A 167 6.04 -7.40 16.64
N THR A 168 6.17 -7.35 17.97
CA THR A 168 6.00 -8.52 18.81
C THR A 168 4.57 -9.04 18.72
N GLY A 169 4.42 -10.32 18.42
CA GLY A 169 3.10 -10.99 18.45
C GLY A 169 2.18 -10.68 17.27
N ILE A 170 2.63 -9.96 16.23
CA ILE A 170 1.77 -9.60 15.08
C ILE A 170 1.58 -10.76 14.08
N MET A 171 2.46 -11.77 14.11
CA MET A 171 2.47 -12.87 13.15
C MET A 171 1.58 -14.04 13.60
N SER A 172 0.95 -14.70 12.63
CA SER A 172 0.27 -15.98 12.83
C SER A 172 1.27 -17.14 12.90
N ASP A 173 0.76 -18.35 13.19
CA ASP A 173 1.57 -19.57 13.34
C ASP A 173 2.38 -19.93 12.09
N ASP A 174 1.95 -19.49 10.89
CA ASP A 174 2.70 -19.70 9.66
C ASP A 174 3.94 -18.80 9.53
N ASN A 175 4.09 -17.82 10.43
CA ASN A 175 5.16 -16.83 10.44
C ASN A 175 5.35 -16.11 9.09
N VAL A 176 4.29 -16.00 8.29
CA VAL A 176 4.28 -15.29 6.98
C VAL A 176 3.22 -14.21 7.00
N HIS A 177 2.06 -14.51 7.57
CA HIS A 177 0.92 -13.61 7.58
C HIS A 177 0.64 -13.10 8.97
N LEU A 178 0.09 -11.89 9.03
CA LEU A 178 -0.38 -11.30 10.27
C LEU A 178 -1.54 -12.13 10.86
N ASN A 179 -1.62 -12.18 12.18
CA ASN A 179 -2.80 -12.64 12.90
C ASN A 179 -3.80 -11.47 13.08
N GLU A 180 -4.91 -11.69 13.80
CA GLU A 180 -5.93 -10.66 14.03
C GLU A 180 -5.37 -9.43 14.75
N PHE A 181 -4.48 -9.62 15.72
CA PHE A 181 -3.80 -8.53 16.41
C PHE A 181 -2.92 -7.73 15.45
N GLY A 182 -2.08 -8.40 14.65
CA GLY A 182 -1.23 -7.74 13.66
C GLY A 182 -2.03 -6.96 12.61
N TYR A 183 -3.14 -7.49 12.12
CA TYR A 183 -4.02 -6.75 11.21
C TYR A 183 -4.70 -5.56 11.91
N THR A 184 -5.04 -5.67 13.19
CA THR A 184 -5.62 -4.57 13.96
C THR A 184 -4.63 -3.41 14.07
N GLU A 185 -3.37 -3.71 14.43
CA GLU A 185 -2.29 -2.70 14.48
C GLU A 185 -2.04 -2.08 13.10
N TRP A 186 -1.94 -2.89 12.05
CA TRP A 186 -1.71 -2.37 10.71
C TRP A 186 -2.88 -1.49 10.21
N ASN A 187 -4.11 -1.91 10.48
CA ASN A 187 -5.30 -1.13 10.16
C ASN A 187 -5.30 0.22 10.88
N ALA A 188 -4.92 0.27 12.16
CA ALA A 188 -4.84 1.53 12.90
C ALA A 188 -3.86 2.52 12.25
N ILE A 189 -2.70 2.03 11.78
CA ILE A 189 -1.70 2.83 11.07
C ILE A 189 -2.27 3.36 9.75
N LEU A 190 -2.87 2.48 8.93
CA LEU A 190 -3.49 2.85 7.66
C LEU A 190 -4.62 3.87 7.86
N GLU A 191 -5.49 3.66 8.85
CA GLU A 191 -6.56 4.60 9.17
C GLU A 191 -6.03 5.97 9.57
N SER A 192 -5.01 6.00 10.42
CA SER A 192 -4.39 7.24 10.88
C SER A 192 -3.81 8.03 9.69
N ASP A 193 -3.07 7.33 8.82
CA ASP A 193 -2.50 7.93 7.61
C ASP A 193 -3.61 8.44 6.66
N MET A 194 -4.63 7.63 6.38
CA MET A 194 -5.79 8.03 5.56
C MET A 194 -6.50 9.28 6.12
N LYS A 195 -6.77 9.31 7.42
CA LYS A 195 -7.42 10.45 8.10
C LYS A 195 -6.58 11.71 8.02
N SER A 196 -5.27 11.61 8.25
CA SER A 196 -4.36 12.76 8.17
C SER A 196 -4.35 13.41 6.77
N ARG A 197 -4.42 12.60 5.72
CA ARG A 197 -4.45 13.06 4.32
C ARG A 197 -5.77 13.72 3.95
N GLN A 198 -6.88 13.19 4.43
CA GLN A 198 -8.20 13.81 4.23
C GLN A 198 -8.28 15.20 4.89
N MET A 199 -7.75 15.33 6.12
CA MET A 199 -7.69 16.62 6.83
C MET A 199 -6.86 17.66 6.06
N ASN A 200 -5.72 17.26 5.49
CA ASN A 200 -4.87 18.16 4.71
C ASN A 200 -5.55 18.68 3.43
N ILE A 201 -6.38 17.86 2.78
CA ILE A 201 -7.16 18.28 1.61
C ILE A 201 -8.22 19.31 2.01
N SER A 202 -8.93 19.10 3.11
CA SER A 202 -9.96 20.05 3.61
C SER A 202 -9.37 21.41 3.97
N VAL A 203 -8.21 21.44 4.65
CA VAL A 203 -7.52 22.69 5.01
C VAL A 203 -7.04 23.47 3.78
N VAL A 204 -6.56 22.79 2.73
CA VAL A 204 -6.15 23.45 1.48
C VAL A 204 -7.37 23.97 0.70
N GLY A 205 -8.50 23.26 0.74
CA GLY A 205 -9.77 23.70 0.15
C GLY A 205 -10.32 24.97 0.81
N GLU A 206 -10.31 25.06 2.14
CA GLU A 206 -10.73 26.25 2.90
C GLU A 206 -9.83 27.46 2.63
N ARG A 207 -8.51 27.26 2.50
CA ARG A 207 -7.56 28.33 2.16
C ARG A 207 -7.72 28.87 0.73
N LYS A 208 -8.23 28.08 -0.21
CA LYS A 208 -8.55 28.55 -1.57
C LYS A 208 -9.93 29.22 -1.66
N GLY A 209 -10.85 28.87 -0.77
CA GLY A 209 -12.21 29.44 -0.71
C GLY A 209 -12.35 30.72 0.11
N SER A 210 -11.41 31.00 1.01
CA SER A 210 -11.43 32.21 1.84
C SER A 210 -10.20 33.08 1.56
N GLY A 211 -10.42 34.24 0.92
CA GLY A 211 -9.42 35.30 0.76
C GLY A 211 -9.05 36.00 2.07
N ALA A 212 -8.97 35.27 3.19
CA ALA A 212 -8.62 35.80 4.51
C ALA A 212 -7.39 35.07 5.05
N ARG A 213 -6.28 35.80 5.19
CA ARG A 213 -5.04 35.31 5.80
C ARG A 213 -5.29 35.04 7.29
N PHE A 214 -5.31 33.77 7.68
CA PHE A 214 -5.16 33.38 9.09
C PHE A 214 -3.76 32.78 9.30
N ALA A 215 -2.95 33.47 10.11
CA ALA A 215 -1.68 32.96 10.59
C ALA A 215 -1.94 31.91 11.68
N ILE A 216 -1.55 30.67 11.42
CA ILE A 216 -1.56 29.61 12.45
C ILE A 216 -0.23 29.71 13.21
N MET A 217 -0.30 30.21 14.44
CA MET A 217 0.81 30.27 15.39
C MET A 217 0.87 28.93 16.13
N TYR A 218 1.93 28.15 15.90
CA TYR A 218 2.21 26.94 16.70
C TYR A 218 2.78 27.36 18.05
N LEU A 219 2.05 27.09 19.13
CA LEU A 219 2.58 27.14 20.50
C LEU A 219 3.16 25.76 20.86
N LEU A 220 4.48 25.67 20.88
CA LEU A 220 5.21 24.59 21.54
C LEU A 220 5.08 24.80 23.05
N LYS A 221 4.39 23.88 23.75
CA LYS A 221 4.56 23.72 25.19
C LYS A 221 5.85 22.96 25.43
N VAL A 222 6.81 23.64 26.04
CA VAL A 222 7.95 23.03 26.74
C VAL A 222 7.55 23.00 28.20
N ASP A 223 7.26 21.82 28.74
CA ASP A 223 7.11 21.65 30.19
C ASP A 223 8.51 21.50 30.79
N SER A 224 8.73 22.26 31.87
CA SER A 224 9.91 22.33 32.74
C SER A 224 10.09 21.11 33.62
#